data_AF-A0A177STM0-F1
#
_entry.id   AF-A0A177STM0-F1
#
_cell.length_a   1.000
_cell.length_b   1.000
_cell.length_c   1.000
_cell.angle_alpha   90.00
_cell.angle_beta   90.00
_cell.angle_gamma   90.00
#
_symmetry.space_group_name_H-M   'P 1'
#
loop_
_entity.id
_entity.type
_entity.pdbx_description
1 polymer ?
#
loop_
_entity_poly.entity_id
_entity_poly.type
_entity_poly.pdbx_seq_one_letter_code
_entity_poly.pdbx_strand_id
1 'polypeptide(L)'
;MNCGALSMPAVLCTGVIARATDDPRFWVPQEKNITSGAISASYLRNDAKFKTLVFGRNRGFTLLPVLLNRPNNQTYEVLCAFPNDGGTDNRNDRGCGDHVLNPEVQDYCDVLGIMTGDDWNKRFRSDKVLYSEICAFDIRDRRDAHAGPAFMASIDARNLGGETLFAVQNELRIATWGNNPPFDPPVESVFYTTPPVSDTSGLEGARAEQIEWWLAARQYLPLVKLNLPQTMAANPSFGFDTADQVIQPVSEPDQCPGFIKSSAWKTERKGAYFATQLDSLQVELNDCAKTIPPSQLNNLFNEIAARHYRDEKWGDHPVLTTDATQNAALVQAKSYPRPTHIVSGMRAQLACQLALPARPAIITLEPKRPEGTTETLKNMNCNL
;
A
#
# COMPACT_ATOMS: atom_id res chain seq x y z
N MET A 1 23.44 13.72 -7.17
CA MET A 1 23.09 13.65 -5.74
C MET A 1 23.28 12.21 -5.27
N ASN A 2 23.83 11.98 -4.07
CA ASN A 2 24.04 10.64 -3.47
C ASN A 2 23.78 10.72 -1.96
N CYS A 3 23.87 9.60 -1.25
CA CYS A 3 23.63 9.55 0.20
C CYS A 3 24.88 9.82 1.05
N GLY A 4 25.80 10.65 0.56
CA GLY A 4 27.04 11.03 1.26
C GLY A 4 28.31 10.47 0.66
N ALA A 5 28.22 9.43 -0.18
CA ALA A 5 29.34 8.86 -0.93
C ALA A 5 28.91 8.43 -2.34
N LEU A 6 29.87 8.38 -3.27
CA LEU A 6 29.62 7.93 -4.64
C LEU A 6 29.13 6.47 -4.71
N SER A 7 29.48 5.66 -3.73
CA SER A 7 29.01 4.28 -3.58
C SER A 7 27.63 4.14 -2.95
N MET A 8 26.98 5.25 -2.59
CA MET A 8 25.65 5.24 -1.98
C MET A 8 24.62 5.92 -2.89
N PRO A 9 24.00 5.19 -3.82
CA PRO A 9 22.90 5.65 -4.65
C PRO A 9 21.82 6.40 -3.86
N ALA A 10 21.27 7.47 -4.44
CA ALA A 10 20.30 8.31 -3.75
C ALA A 10 19.03 7.56 -3.32
N VAL A 11 18.65 6.47 -4.02
CA VAL A 11 17.55 5.57 -3.63
C VAL A 11 17.69 5.01 -2.21
N LEU A 12 18.91 4.96 -1.67
CA LEU A 12 19.16 4.42 -0.33
C LEU A 12 18.71 5.36 0.79
N CYS A 13 18.53 6.66 0.56
CA CYS A 13 18.22 7.64 1.62
C CYS A 13 17.14 8.68 1.26
N THR A 14 16.68 8.74 0.02
CA THR A 14 15.69 9.73 -0.40
C THR A 14 14.78 9.17 -1.49
N GLY A 15 13.64 9.84 -1.68
CA GLY A 15 12.61 9.42 -2.62
C GLY A 15 11.74 8.32 -2.01
N VAL A 16 10.75 7.89 -2.79
CA VAL A 16 9.79 6.87 -2.38
C VAL A 16 9.93 5.69 -3.33
N ILE A 17 10.18 4.51 -2.77
CA ILE A 17 10.14 3.25 -3.49
C ILE A 17 8.72 2.72 -3.34
N ALA A 18 7.97 2.69 -4.44
CA ALA A 18 6.56 2.31 -4.46
C ALA A 18 6.36 1.06 -5.32
N ARG A 19 5.76 0.02 -4.75
CA ARG A 19 5.37 -1.18 -5.49
C ARG A 19 3.86 -1.22 -5.64
N ALA A 20 3.38 -1.12 -6.87
CA ALA A 20 1.96 -1.30 -7.17
C ALA A 20 1.62 -2.79 -7.26
N THR A 21 0.57 -3.21 -6.55
CA THR A 21 0.11 -4.61 -6.49
C THR A 21 -1.38 -4.66 -6.22
N ASP A 22 -2.00 -5.77 -6.58
CA ASP A 22 -3.42 -6.01 -6.32
C ASP A 22 -3.65 -7.04 -5.21
N ASP A 23 -2.60 -7.73 -4.75
CA ASP A 23 -2.63 -8.76 -3.71
C ASP A 23 -2.75 -8.12 -2.31
N PRO A 24 -3.81 -8.42 -1.54
CA PRO A 24 -3.96 -7.95 -0.17
C PRO A 24 -2.81 -8.37 0.76
N ARG A 25 -2.16 -9.52 0.50
CA ARG A 25 -0.93 -9.95 1.19
C ARG A 25 0.29 -9.45 0.42
N PHE A 26 0.30 -8.14 0.17
CA PHE A 26 1.21 -7.44 -0.73
C PHE A 26 2.70 -7.67 -0.47
N TRP A 27 3.07 -7.99 0.77
CA TRP A 27 4.45 -8.24 1.17
C TRP A 27 4.92 -9.65 0.83
N VAL A 28 4.05 -10.57 0.42
CA VAL A 28 4.45 -11.95 0.07
C VAL A 28 5.02 -11.96 -1.34
N PRO A 29 6.28 -12.38 -1.56
CA PRO A 29 6.80 -12.57 -2.91
C PRO A 29 5.99 -13.62 -3.68
N GLN A 30 5.56 -13.28 -4.89
CA GLN A 30 4.92 -14.22 -5.80
C GLN A 30 5.96 -15.18 -6.40
N GLU A 31 5.52 -16.33 -6.93
CA GLU A 31 6.40 -17.34 -7.52
C GLU A 31 7.39 -16.75 -8.54
N LYS A 32 6.93 -15.88 -9.43
CA LYS A 32 7.81 -15.22 -10.41
C LYS A 32 8.91 -14.36 -9.77
N ASN A 33 8.63 -13.77 -8.61
CA ASN A 33 9.61 -12.99 -7.85
C ASN A 33 10.64 -13.91 -7.20
N ILE A 34 10.21 -15.08 -6.73
CA ILE A 34 11.09 -16.10 -6.15
C ILE A 34 12.00 -16.66 -7.26
N THR A 35 11.42 -17.05 -8.40
CA THR A 35 12.15 -17.63 -9.54
C THR A 35 13.15 -16.65 -10.15
N SER A 36 12.76 -15.38 -10.35
CA SER A 36 13.71 -14.36 -10.82
C SER A 36 14.64 -13.87 -9.71
N GLY A 37 14.35 -14.17 -8.45
CA GLY A 37 15.07 -13.64 -7.30
C GLY A 37 14.92 -12.13 -7.11
N ALA A 38 14.00 -11.44 -7.80
CA ALA A 38 13.78 -10.02 -7.58
C ALA A 38 12.33 -9.56 -7.81
N ILE A 39 12.06 -8.36 -7.31
CA ILE A 39 10.76 -7.73 -7.22
C ILE A 39 10.85 -6.36 -7.86
N SER A 40 9.90 -6.07 -8.77
CA SER A 40 9.80 -4.74 -9.39
C SER A 40 9.14 -3.72 -8.47
N ALA A 41 9.69 -2.52 -8.46
CA ALA A 41 9.10 -1.34 -7.84
C ALA A 41 9.35 -0.12 -8.73
N SER A 42 8.67 0.98 -8.46
CA SER A 42 8.93 2.28 -9.07
C SER A 42 9.58 3.21 -8.05
N TYR A 43 10.31 4.21 -8.54
CA TYR A 43 10.97 5.21 -7.72
C TYR A 43 10.41 6.60 -8.00
N LEU A 44 9.91 7.27 -6.97
CA LEU A 44 9.27 8.57 -7.07
C LEU A 44 10.05 9.63 -6.29
N ARG A 45 10.42 10.71 -6.98
CA ARG A 45 11.02 11.91 -6.41
C ARG A 45 10.67 13.11 -7.30
N ASN A 46 10.86 14.33 -6.81
CA ASN A 46 10.55 15.55 -7.59
C ASN A 46 11.34 15.68 -8.90
N ASP A 47 12.39 14.91 -9.10
CA ASP A 47 13.19 14.81 -10.33
C ASP A 47 13.06 13.44 -11.00
N ALA A 48 12.09 12.61 -10.60
CA ALA A 48 11.88 11.26 -11.12
C ALA A 48 10.38 10.93 -11.15
N LYS A 49 9.64 11.69 -11.95
CA LYS A 49 8.18 11.68 -11.94
C LYS A 49 7.60 10.72 -12.98
N PHE A 50 6.42 10.16 -12.70
CA PHE A 50 5.57 9.41 -13.63
C PHE A 50 4.10 9.74 -13.34
N LYS A 51 3.24 9.62 -14.37
CA LYS A 51 1.81 9.91 -14.22
C LYS A 51 0.92 8.69 -13.95
N THR A 52 1.41 7.49 -14.20
CA THR A 52 0.68 6.21 -14.05
C THR A 52 1.50 5.15 -13.34
N LEU A 53 0.83 4.18 -12.73
CA LEU A 53 1.44 2.96 -12.22
C LEU A 53 1.35 1.85 -13.28
N VAL A 54 2.19 0.83 -13.13
CA VAL A 54 2.19 -0.35 -14.00
C VAL A 54 0.78 -0.94 -14.14
N PHE A 55 0.38 -1.25 -15.38
CA PHE A 55 -0.93 -1.79 -15.74
C PHE A 55 -2.14 -0.96 -15.28
N GLY A 56 -1.97 0.34 -15.01
CA GLY A 56 -3.07 1.18 -14.51
C GLY A 56 -3.53 0.80 -13.10
N ARG A 57 -2.70 0.09 -12.34
CA ARG A 57 -2.95 -0.22 -10.93
C ARG A 57 -3.17 1.06 -10.12
N ASN A 58 -3.90 0.91 -9.03
CA ASN A 58 -4.35 2.06 -8.23
C ASN A 58 -4.03 1.95 -6.74
N ARG A 59 -3.18 0.99 -6.36
CA ARG A 59 -2.77 0.75 -4.97
C ARG A 59 -1.48 -0.04 -4.89
N GLY A 60 -0.95 -0.13 -3.68
CA GLY A 60 0.24 -0.91 -3.36
C GLY A 60 0.87 -0.43 -2.05
N PHE A 61 2.20 -0.53 -1.96
CA PHE A 61 2.91 -0.17 -0.74
C PHE A 61 4.23 0.55 -1.01
N THR A 62 4.71 1.29 0.00
CA THR A 62 6.01 1.94 -0.01
C THR A 62 6.99 1.23 0.91
N LEU A 63 8.28 1.29 0.56
CA LEU A 63 9.38 0.79 1.39
C LEU A 63 10.14 1.96 2.01
N LEU A 64 10.56 1.79 3.26
CA LEU A 64 11.56 2.69 3.85
C LEU A 64 12.86 2.58 3.05
N PRO A 65 13.51 3.69 2.66
CA PRO A 65 14.84 3.65 2.10
C PRO A 65 15.81 2.90 3.02
N VAL A 66 16.76 2.17 2.45
CA VAL A 66 17.69 1.29 3.18
C VAL A 66 18.38 1.99 4.35
N LEU A 67 18.87 3.22 4.17
CA LEU A 67 19.57 4.00 5.19
C LEU A 67 18.63 4.71 6.18
N LEU A 68 17.32 4.71 5.92
CA LEU A 68 16.28 5.19 6.83
C LEU A 68 15.51 4.03 7.48
N ASN A 69 15.96 2.79 7.26
CA ASN A 69 15.31 1.61 7.78
C ASN A 69 15.41 1.52 9.31
N ARG A 70 14.46 0.82 9.93
CA ARG A 70 14.42 0.66 11.40
C ARG A 70 15.45 -0.39 11.82
N PRO A 71 16.09 -0.26 13.01
CA PRO A 71 17.17 -1.16 13.45
C PRO A 71 16.84 -2.66 13.45
N ASN A 72 15.57 -3.04 13.64
CA ASN A 72 15.13 -4.44 13.71
C ASN A 72 14.59 -4.98 12.38
N ASN A 73 14.50 -4.15 11.34
CA ASN A 73 14.03 -4.58 10.04
C ASN A 73 15.19 -5.21 9.25
N GLN A 74 14.88 -6.21 8.43
CA GLN A 74 15.80 -6.69 7.42
C GLN A 74 16.06 -5.59 6.40
N THR A 75 17.30 -5.49 5.96
CA THR A 75 17.67 -4.64 4.81
C THR A 75 17.33 -5.35 3.50
N TYR A 76 17.24 -4.59 2.43
CA TYR A 76 17.04 -5.10 1.07
C TYR A 76 18.05 -4.46 0.11
N GLU A 77 18.32 -5.14 -0.99
CA GLU A 77 19.25 -4.70 -2.03
C GLU A 77 18.47 -4.15 -3.23
N VAL A 78 18.83 -2.95 -3.70
CA VAL A 78 18.35 -2.45 -4.99
C VAL A 78 19.39 -2.80 -6.05
N LEU A 79 18.99 -3.61 -7.02
CA LEU A 79 19.89 -4.25 -7.98
C LEU A 79 20.20 -3.33 -9.18
N CYS A 80 19.15 -2.81 -9.80
CA CYS A 80 19.28 -1.97 -10.98
C CYS A 80 18.12 -0.99 -11.11
N ALA A 81 18.34 0.05 -11.90
CA ALA A 81 17.34 1.07 -12.21
C ALA A 81 17.18 1.25 -13.73
N PHE A 82 15.94 1.30 -14.18
CA PHE A 82 15.55 1.62 -15.54
C PHE A 82 14.89 3.01 -15.57
N PRO A 83 15.24 3.89 -16.53
CA PRO A 83 14.57 5.19 -16.70
C PRO A 83 13.08 5.07 -17.06
N ASN A 84 12.64 3.90 -17.54
CA ASN A 84 11.30 3.57 -18.02
C ASN A 84 10.88 2.16 -17.54
N ASP A 85 9.70 1.68 -17.95
CA ASP A 85 9.36 0.25 -17.86
C ASP A 85 10.43 -0.59 -18.57
N GLY A 86 11.04 -1.52 -17.82
CA GLY A 86 12.11 -2.39 -18.30
C GLY A 86 11.60 -3.73 -18.82
N GLY A 87 10.32 -4.08 -18.66
CA GLY A 87 9.81 -5.40 -19.05
C GLY A 87 10.52 -6.53 -18.31
N THR A 88 10.81 -6.32 -17.02
CA THR A 88 11.80 -7.11 -16.27
C THR A 88 11.40 -8.56 -16.00
N ASP A 89 10.12 -8.91 -16.19
CA ASP A 89 9.65 -10.30 -16.17
C ASP A 89 10.29 -11.15 -17.30
N ASN A 90 10.79 -10.50 -18.37
CA ASN A 90 11.36 -11.14 -19.56
C ASN A 90 12.89 -10.93 -19.67
N ARG A 91 13.55 -10.67 -18.54
CA ARG A 91 14.99 -10.41 -18.49
C ARG A 91 15.75 -11.41 -17.63
N ASN A 92 16.99 -11.69 -17.99
CA ASN A 92 17.91 -12.47 -17.15
C ASN A 92 18.56 -11.61 -16.04
N ASP A 93 19.51 -12.19 -15.30
CA ASP A 93 20.19 -11.58 -14.13
C ASP A 93 19.21 -10.84 -13.19
N ARG A 94 18.24 -11.60 -12.67
CA ARG A 94 17.20 -11.09 -11.76
C ARG A 94 16.37 -9.93 -12.33
N GLY A 95 16.23 -9.88 -13.65
CA GLY A 95 15.44 -8.88 -14.37
C GLY A 95 16.23 -7.63 -14.77
N CYS A 96 17.55 -7.64 -14.58
CA CYS A 96 18.40 -6.47 -14.85
C CYS A 96 19.24 -6.59 -16.13
N GLY A 97 19.42 -7.79 -16.64
CA GLY A 97 20.23 -8.04 -17.83
C GLY A 97 19.40 -8.09 -19.12
N ASP A 98 19.82 -8.96 -20.02
CA ASP A 98 19.32 -9.09 -21.38
C ASP A 98 17.84 -9.51 -21.44
N HIS A 99 17.12 -8.97 -22.43
CA HIS A 99 15.69 -9.18 -22.63
C HIS A 99 15.44 -10.24 -23.70
N VAL A 100 14.69 -11.31 -23.35
CA VAL A 100 14.55 -12.50 -24.20
C VAL A 100 13.86 -12.26 -25.55
N LEU A 101 13.09 -11.19 -25.69
CA LEU A 101 12.41 -10.83 -26.95
C LEU A 101 13.23 -9.92 -27.87
N ASN A 102 14.44 -9.50 -27.47
CA ASN A 102 15.28 -8.64 -28.30
C ASN A 102 16.37 -9.46 -29.01
N PRO A 103 16.56 -9.33 -30.34
CA PRO A 103 17.68 -9.97 -31.03
C PRO A 103 19.05 -9.39 -30.67
N GLU A 104 19.14 -8.12 -30.23
CA GLU A 104 20.36 -7.51 -29.73
C GLU A 104 20.46 -7.68 -28.20
N VAL A 105 21.63 -8.14 -27.71
CA VAL A 105 21.89 -8.29 -26.27
C VAL A 105 21.83 -6.93 -25.57
N GLN A 106 20.87 -6.77 -24.67
CA GLN A 106 20.71 -5.60 -23.81
C GLN A 106 21.34 -5.84 -22.44
N ASP A 107 22.67 -5.81 -22.39
CA ASP A 107 23.41 -5.88 -21.14
C ASP A 107 23.24 -4.58 -20.32
N TYR A 108 23.89 -4.51 -19.17
CA TYR A 108 23.98 -3.31 -18.35
C TYR A 108 24.51 -2.12 -19.13
N CYS A 109 23.99 -0.92 -18.81
CA CYS A 109 24.33 0.29 -19.53
C CYS A 109 25.84 0.55 -19.57
N ASP A 110 26.58 0.30 -18.49
CA ASP A 110 28.03 0.49 -18.47
C ASP A 110 28.80 -0.48 -19.37
N VAL A 111 28.31 -1.72 -19.53
CA VAL A 111 28.89 -2.69 -20.46
C VAL A 111 28.68 -2.24 -21.90
N LEU A 112 27.57 -1.57 -22.18
CA LEU A 112 27.26 -0.97 -23.49
C LEU A 112 27.92 0.42 -23.71
N GLY A 113 28.74 0.89 -22.77
CA GLY A 113 29.39 2.21 -22.85
C GLY A 113 28.46 3.39 -22.58
N ILE A 114 27.29 3.15 -22.01
CA ILE A 114 26.27 4.15 -21.66
C ILE A 114 26.45 4.51 -20.18
N MET A 115 27.04 5.68 -19.92
CA MET A 115 27.40 6.10 -18.56
C MET A 115 26.54 7.25 -18.03
N THR A 116 25.91 8.02 -18.93
CA THR A 116 25.14 9.21 -18.58
C THR A 116 23.70 9.13 -19.08
N GLY A 117 22.85 10.00 -18.54
CA GLY A 117 21.48 10.15 -19.03
C GLY A 117 21.43 10.59 -20.50
N ASP A 118 22.36 11.44 -20.92
CA ASP A 118 22.51 11.87 -22.31
C ASP A 118 22.88 10.72 -23.24
N ASP A 119 23.80 9.84 -22.84
CA ASP A 119 24.17 8.66 -23.64
C ASP A 119 22.98 7.73 -23.83
N TRP A 120 22.23 7.51 -22.74
CA TRP A 120 21.02 6.69 -22.77
C TRP A 120 19.98 7.29 -23.72
N ASN A 121 19.72 8.60 -23.60
CA ASN A 121 18.74 9.29 -24.45
C ASN A 121 19.16 9.31 -25.93
N LYS A 122 20.47 9.48 -26.22
CA LYS A 122 21.02 9.41 -27.57
C LYS A 122 20.85 8.03 -28.20
N ARG A 123 21.02 6.95 -27.42
CA ARG A 123 20.91 5.57 -27.90
C ARG A 123 19.46 5.17 -28.16
N PHE A 124 18.57 5.41 -27.19
CA PHE A 124 17.22 4.82 -27.19
C PHE A 124 16.12 5.75 -27.68
N ARG A 125 16.44 7.01 -28.03
CA ARG A 125 15.56 8.05 -28.61
C ARG A 125 14.20 8.18 -27.91
N SER A 126 14.01 9.30 -27.22
CA SER A 126 12.85 9.56 -26.38
C SER A 126 11.49 9.61 -27.09
N ASP A 127 11.36 9.50 -28.40
CA ASP A 127 10.06 9.49 -29.09
C ASP A 127 9.42 8.08 -29.14
N LYS A 128 10.21 7.02 -29.01
CA LYS A 128 9.73 5.63 -28.94
C LYS A 128 10.70 4.76 -28.14
N VAL A 129 10.40 4.56 -26.86
CA VAL A 129 11.18 3.65 -26.01
C VAL A 129 10.46 2.31 -25.89
N LEU A 130 11.08 1.26 -26.45
CA LEU A 130 10.62 -0.11 -26.28
C LEU A 130 11.30 -0.73 -25.05
N TYR A 131 10.51 -1.26 -24.12
CA TYR A 131 11.01 -1.84 -22.87
C TYR A 131 12.02 -2.99 -23.13
N SER A 132 11.91 -3.68 -24.27
CA SER A 132 12.81 -4.76 -24.67
C SER A 132 14.17 -4.28 -25.16
N GLU A 133 14.32 -3.00 -25.49
CA GLU A 133 15.53 -2.43 -26.11
C GLU A 133 16.42 -1.66 -25.14
N ILE A 134 15.94 -1.33 -23.95
CA ILE A 134 16.71 -0.47 -23.03
C ILE A 134 17.66 -1.28 -22.15
N CYS A 135 18.76 -0.66 -21.75
CA CYS A 135 19.66 -1.19 -20.73
C CYS A 135 19.25 -0.75 -19.31
N ALA A 136 19.68 -1.52 -18.32
CA ALA A 136 19.56 -1.17 -16.90
C ALA A 136 20.84 -0.49 -16.40
N PHE A 137 20.70 0.50 -15.53
CA PHE A 137 21.82 1.00 -14.73
C PHE A 137 22.04 0.07 -13.54
N ASP A 138 23.17 -0.62 -13.50
CA ASP A 138 23.57 -1.43 -12.35
C ASP A 138 23.97 -0.54 -11.19
N ILE A 139 23.32 -0.72 -10.04
CA ILE A 139 23.52 0.10 -8.85
C ILE A 139 23.85 -0.74 -7.61
N ARG A 140 24.16 -2.03 -7.81
CA ARG A 140 24.63 -2.94 -6.76
C ARG A 140 25.95 -2.45 -6.17
N ASP A 141 26.22 -2.87 -4.94
CA ASP A 141 27.45 -2.53 -4.20
C ASP A 141 28.72 -2.87 -4.97
N ARG A 142 28.69 -3.89 -5.85
CA ARG A 142 29.81 -4.26 -6.74
C ARG A 142 30.28 -3.14 -7.67
N ARG A 143 29.46 -2.11 -7.88
CA ARG A 143 29.80 -0.93 -8.68
C ARG A 143 30.57 0.12 -7.89
N ASP A 144 30.62 0.00 -6.56
CA ASP A 144 31.30 0.92 -5.65
C ASP A 144 31.06 2.39 -6.05
N ALA A 145 32.09 3.20 -6.26
CA ALA A 145 31.97 4.62 -6.61
C ALA A 145 31.19 4.91 -7.92
N HIS A 146 30.83 3.89 -8.71
CA HIS A 146 30.00 4.06 -9.90
C HIS A 146 28.49 3.88 -9.63
N ALA A 147 28.09 3.28 -8.50
CA ALA A 147 26.68 3.00 -8.21
C ALA A 147 25.85 4.29 -8.12
N GLY A 148 26.32 5.28 -7.36
CA GLY A 148 25.64 6.56 -7.20
C GLY A 148 25.51 7.35 -8.51
N PRO A 149 26.60 7.53 -9.29
CA PRO A 149 26.52 8.09 -10.63
C PRO A 149 25.57 7.34 -11.56
N ALA A 150 25.59 6.01 -11.58
CA ALA A 150 24.71 5.19 -12.42
C ALA A 150 23.22 5.40 -12.07
N PHE A 151 22.89 5.46 -10.77
CA PHE A 151 21.53 5.77 -10.36
C PHE A 151 21.09 7.15 -10.82
N MET A 152 21.94 8.17 -10.66
CA MET A 152 21.63 9.53 -11.13
C MET A 152 21.50 9.60 -12.66
N ALA A 153 22.34 8.88 -13.41
CA ALA A 153 22.20 8.78 -14.86
C ALA A 153 20.85 8.21 -15.28
N SER A 154 20.28 7.26 -14.51
CA SER A 154 18.91 6.77 -14.78
C SER A 154 17.83 7.84 -14.59
N ILE A 155 18.01 8.72 -13.60
CA ILE A 155 17.10 9.83 -13.28
C ILE A 155 17.22 10.91 -14.37
N ASP A 156 18.45 11.23 -14.78
CA ASP A 156 18.72 12.19 -15.85
C ASP A 156 18.17 11.71 -17.19
N ALA A 157 18.37 10.43 -17.55
CA ALA A 157 17.78 9.81 -18.74
C ALA A 157 16.25 9.95 -18.74
N ARG A 158 15.62 9.70 -17.59
CA ARG A 158 14.17 9.83 -17.43
C ARG A 158 13.69 11.26 -17.68
N ASN A 159 14.39 12.24 -17.14
CA ASN A 159 14.05 13.65 -17.30
C ASN A 159 14.25 14.13 -18.75
N LEU A 160 15.34 13.71 -19.39
CA LEU A 160 15.62 14.01 -20.80
C LEU A 160 14.57 13.41 -21.74
N GLY A 161 13.98 12.28 -21.36
CA GLY A 161 12.92 11.62 -22.13
C GLY A 161 11.57 12.34 -22.15
N GLY A 162 11.40 13.42 -21.37
CA GLY A 162 10.25 14.30 -21.45
C GLY A 162 8.90 13.62 -21.23
N GLU A 163 7.89 14.07 -21.98
CA GLU A 163 6.51 13.56 -21.90
C GLU A 163 6.41 12.07 -22.23
N THR A 164 7.31 11.53 -23.08
CA THR A 164 7.28 10.12 -23.45
C THR A 164 7.58 9.22 -22.25
N LEU A 165 8.67 9.48 -21.53
CA LEU A 165 9.03 8.69 -20.36
C LEU A 165 8.18 9.04 -19.13
N PHE A 166 7.69 10.27 -19.05
CA PHE A 166 6.74 10.68 -18.00
C PHE A 166 5.41 9.91 -18.07
N ALA A 167 5.02 9.45 -19.26
CA ALA A 167 3.73 8.82 -19.49
C ALA A 167 3.53 7.47 -18.78
N VAL A 168 4.63 6.78 -18.44
CA VAL A 168 4.62 5.49 -17.77
C VAL A 168 5.61 5.48 -16.59
N GLN A 169 5.52 4.47 -15.73
CA GLN A 169 6.40 4.31 -14.58
C GLN A 169 7.86 4.09 -14.97
N ASN A 170 8.78 4.42 -14.06
CA ASN A 170 10.14 3.86 -14.08
C ASN A 170 10.15 2.52 -13.34
N GLU A 171 11.27 1.81 -13.40
CA GLU A 171 11.39 0.52 -12.78
C GLU A 171 12.72 0.33 -12.05
N LEU A 172 12.62 -0.13 -10.80
CA LEU A 172 13.70 -0.68 -10.01
C LEU A 172 13.53 -2.20 -9.93
N ARG A 173 14.65 -2.91 -9.86
CA ARG A 173 14.67 -4.30 -9.40
C ARG A 173 15.25 -4.37 -8.01
N ILE A 174 14.49 -4.94 -7.09
CA ILE A 174 14.84 -5.12 -5.69
C ILE A 174 15.03 -6.61 -5.44
N ALA A 175 16.05 -7.02 -4.71
CA ALA A 175 16.22 -8.40 -4.31
C ALA A 175 14.97 -8.93 -3.58
N THR A 176 14.56 -10.15 -3.90
CA THR A 176 13.45 -10.81 -3.18
C THR A 176 13.80 -10.99 -1.71
N TRP A 177 12.79 -10.91 -0.85
CA TRP A 177 12.89 -11.00 0.61
C TRP A 177 12.21 -12.28 1.15
N GLY A 178 12.40 -12.55 2.45
CA GLY A 178 12.06 -13.81 3.12
C GLY A 178 10.62 -13.93 3.65
N ASN A 179 9.79 -12.91 3.51
CA ASN A 179 8.38 -12.88 3.97
C ASN A 179 8.25 -13.03 5.51
N ASN A 180 8.75 -12.04 6.25
CA ASN A 180 8.70 -12.00 7.71
C ASN A 180 8.16 -10.65 8.19
N PRO A 181 6.87 -10.33 7.96
CA PRO A 181 6.28 -9.08 8.42
C PRO A 181 6.31 -9.01 9.96
N PRO A 182 6.53 -7.84 10.57
CA PRO A 182 6.70 -6.52 9.94
C PRO A 182 8.14 -6.18 9.54
N PHE A 183 9.08 -7.11 9.75
CA PHE A 183 10.52 -6.83 9.66
C PHE A 183 11.07 -7.00 8.25
N ASP A 184 10.41 -7.79 7.39
CA ASP A 184 10.88 -8.11 6.05
C ASP A 184 9.72 -8.28 5.04
N PRO A 185 9.53 -7.35 4.10
CA PRO A 185 10.36 -6.18 3.83
C PRO A 185 10.04 -5.01 4.78
N PRO A 186 10.86 -3.94 4.83
CA PRO A 186 10.63 -2.76 5.65
C PRO A 186 9.53 -1.85 5.06
N VAL A 187 8.29 -2.29 5.15
CA VAL A 187 7.12 -1.56 4.66
C VAL A 187 6.92 -0.28 5.47
N GLU A 188 6.78 0.84 4.77
CA GLU A 188 6.53 2.16 5.36
C GLU A 188 5.03 2.48 5.42
N SER A 189 4.32 2.25 4.31
CA SER A 189 2.88 2.52 4.18
C SER A 189 2.25 1.64 3.11
N VAL A 190 0.93 1.47 3.17
CA VAL A 190 0.13 1.12 1.99
C VAL A 190 -0.39 2.41 1.37
N PHE A 191 -0.59 2.42 0.05
CA PHE A 191 -1.09 3.58 -0.66
C PHE A 191 -2.21 3.23 -1.62
N TYR A 192 -3.02 4.25 -1.96
CA TYR A 192 -3.94 4.20 -3.09
C TYR A 192 -3.85 5.46 -3.94
N THR A 193 -4.28 5.36 -5.18
CA THR A 193 -4.50 6.48 -6.11
C THR A 193 -5.98 6.54 -6.50
N THR A 194 -6.38 7.68 -7.05
CA THR A 194 -7.72 7.91 -7.59
C THR A 194 -7.63 8.30 -9.06
N PRO A 195 -8.74 8.31 -9.82
CA PRO A 195 -8.76 8.96 -11.13
C PRO A 195 -8.13 10.36 -11.08
N PRO A 196 -7.38 10.77 -12.12
CA PRO A 196 -7.24 10.12 -13.43
C PRO A 196 -6.08 9.10 -13.56
N VAL A 197 -5.37 8.77 -12.48
CA VAL A 197 -4.25 7.81 -12.52
C VAL A 197 -4.71 6.41 -12.99
N SER A 198 -5.94 6.08 -12.65
CA SER A 198 -6.63 4.81 -12.92
C SER A 198 -8.12 5.08 -13.14
N ASP A 199 -8.86 4.12 -13.71
CA ASP A 199 -10.31 4.24 -13.95
C ASP A 199 -11.15 4.20 -12.66
N THR A 200 -10.57 3.69 -11.57
CA THR A 200 -11.24 3.52 -10.26
C THR A 200 -10.33 3.91 -9.11
N SER A 201 -10.93 4.23 -7.96
CA SER A 201 -10.20 4.45 -6.70
C SER A 201 -9.65 3.14 -6.14
N GLY A 202 -8.40 3.12 -5.70
CA GLY A 202 -7.77 1.96 -5.04
C GLY A 202 -8.03 1.85 -3.53
N LEU A 203 -8.81 2.77 -2.94
CA LEU A 203 -8.96 2.91 -1.48
C LEU A 203 -9.38 1.60 -0.79
N GLU A 204 -10.40 0.91 -1.29
CA GLU A 204 -10.87 -0.33 -0.65
C GLU A 204 -9.83 -1.46 -0.71
N GLY A 205 -9.08 -1.55 -1.81
CA GLY A 205 -7.99 -2.51 -1.89
C GLY A 205 -6.87 -2.18 -0.90
N ALA A 206 -6.51 -0.90 -0.77
CA ALA A 206 -5.51 -0.46 0.21
C ALA A 206 -5.99 -0.67 1.67
N ARG A 207 -7.29 -0.58 1.93
CA ARG A 207 -7.88 -0.95 3.24
C ARG A 207 -7.77 -2.45 3.50
N ALA A 208 -8.04 -3.28 2.49
CA ALA A 208 -7.86 -4.72 2.61
C ALA A 208 -6.39 -5.07 2.89
N GLU A 209 -5.44 -4.40 2.23
CA GLU A 209 -3.99 -4.52 2.48
C GLU A 209 -3.64 -4.10 3.92
N GLN A 210 -4.16 -2.97 4.41
CA GLN A 210 -3.95 -2.53 5.79
C GLN A 210 -4.44 -3.56 6.82
N ILE A 211 -5.59 -4.20 6.57
CA ILE A 211 -6.16 -5.24 7.43
C ILE A 211 -5.29 -6.50 7.41
N GLU A 212 -4.90 -6.99 6.23
CA GLU A 212 -4.02 -8.17 6.12
C GLU A 212 -2.68 -7.95 6.82
N TRP A 213 -2.10 -6.75 6.69
CA TRP A 213 -0.88 -6.41 7.41
C TRP A 213 -1.07 -6.49 8.92
N TRP A 214 -2.17 -5.92 9.44
CA TRP A 214 -2.45 -5.99 10.87
C TRP A 214 -2.69 -7.43 11.36
N LEU A 215 -3.37 -8.26 10.56
CA LEU A 215 -3.55 -9.70 10.86
C LEU A 215 -2.22 -10.45 10.92
N ALA A 216 -1.27 -10.12 10.04
CA ALA A 216 0.02 -10.79 9.98
C ALA A 216 1.02 -10.28 11.03
N ALA A 217 1.07 -8.97 11.26
CA ALA A 217 2.13 -8.33 12.05
C ALA A 217 1.67 -7.77 13.40
N ARG A 218 0.36 -7.61 13.62
CA ARG A 218 -0.22 -6.86 14.76
C ARG A 218 0.34 -5.44 14.90
N GLN A 219 0.80 -4.86 13.79
CA GLN A 219 1.35 -3.50 13.75
C GLN A 219 0.45 -2.59 12.92
N TYR A 220 0.34 -1.34 13.36
CA TYR A 220 -0.29 -0.29 12.58
C TYR A 220 0.58 0.05 11.37
N LEU A 221 -0.05 0.11 10.19
CA LEU A 221 0.56 0.57 8.95
C LEU A 221 -0.32 1.69 8.37
N PRO A 222 0.23 2.89 8.15
CA PRO A 222 -0.57 3.98 7.61
C PRO A 222 -0.99 3.67 6.17
N LEU A 223 -2.24 4.01 5.86
CA LEU A 223 -2.77 4.06 4.50
C LEU A 223 -2.72 5.51 4.01
N VAL A 224 -2.00 5.76 2.92
CA VAL A 224 -1.84 7.12 2.37
C VAL A 224 -2.43 7.24 0.96
N LYS A 225 -2.98 8.41 0.64
CA LYS A 225 -3.35 8.76 -0.74
C LYS A 225 -2.11 9.25 -1.48
N LEU A 226 -1.75 8.57 -2.55
CA LEU A 226 -0.73 9.03 -3.51
C LEU A 226 -1.40 9.78 -4.66
N ASN A 227 -1.08 11.06 -4.81
CA ASN A 227 -1.46 11.84 -5.98
C ASN A 227 -0.26 11.90 -6.94
N LEU A 228 -0.32 11.13 -8.02
CA LEU A 228 0.69 11.21 -9.08
C LEU A 228 0.46 12.47 -9.94
N PRO A 229 1.53 13.16 -10.35
CA PRO A 229 1.42 14.35 -11.18
C PRO A 229 0.84 14.00 -12.55
N GLN A 230 -0.03 14.86 -13.07
CA GLN A 230 -0.63 14.68 -14.41
C GLN A 230 0.07 15.49 -15.49
N THR A 231 1.03 16.33 -15.10
CA THR A 231 1.91 17.08 -15.99
C THR A 231 3.33 17.05 -15.42
N MET A 232 4.35 17.19 -16.27
CA MET A 232 5.74 17.20 -15.81
C MET A 232 6.07 18.36 -14.84
N ALA A 233 5.32 19.47 -14.93
CA ALA A 233 5.48 20.63 -14.04
C ALA A 233 4.96 20.36 -12.62
N ALA A 234 3.92 19.52 -12.47
CA ALA A 234 3.36 19.19 -11.16
C ALA A 234 4.30 18.25 -10.38
N ASN A 235 4.24 18.31 -9.05
CA ASN A 235 4.95 17.38 -8.17
C ASN A 235 3.98 16.34 -7.61
N PRO A 236 4.44 15.10 -7.37
CA PRO A 236 3.65 14.13 -6.60
C PRO A 236 3.39 14.65 -5.19
N SER A 237 2.29 14.21 -4.58
CA SER A 237 2.00 14.50 -3.18
C SER A 237 1.37 13.29 -2.48
N PHE A 238 1.55 13.24 -1.16
CA PHE A 238 0.94 12.25 -0.29
C PHE A 238 -0.05 12.94 0.64
N GLY A 239 -1.22 12.33 0.82
CA GLY A 239 -2.22 12.76 1.77
C GLY A 239 -2.48 11.67 2.80
N PHE A 240 -2.58 12.04 4.07
CA PHE A 240 -3.07 11.16 5.12
C PHE A 240 -4.45 11.65 5.55
N ASP A 241 -5.44 10.77 5.51
CA ASP A 241 -6.76 11.02 6.09
C ASP A 241 -7.07 9.90 7.10
N THR A 242 -7.40 10.29 8.32
CA THR A 242 -7.89 9.36 9.36
C THR A 242 -9.13 8.62 8.92
N ALA A 243 -9.93 9.25 8.06
CA ALA A 243 -11.13 8.68 7.49
C ALA A 243 -10.77 7.45 6.62
N ASP A 244 -9.64 7.48 5.91
CA ASP A 244 -9.22 6.38 5.04
C ASP A 244 -8.81 5.12 5.82
N GLN A 245 -8.42 5.26 7.08
CA GLN A 245 -7.91 4.16 7.91
C GLN A 245 -9.02 3.24 8.42
N VAL A 246 -8.87 1.93 8.25
CA VAL A 246 -9.68 0.92 8.95
C VAL A 246 -9.03 0.59 10.29
N ILE A 247 -7.75 0.23 10.24
CA ILE A 247 -6.93 -0.06 11.41
C ILE A 247 -6.44 1.25 12.00
N GLN A 248 -6.56 1.41 13.31
CA GLN A 248 -6.23 2.63 14.04
C GLN A 248 -4.84 2.52 14.68
N PRO A 249 -4.11 3.64 14.83
CA PRO A 249 -2.82 3.64 15.52
C PRO A 249 -2.99 3.22 16.99
N VAL A 250 -2.15 2.31 17.47
CA VAL A 250 -2.15 1.86 18.88
C VAL A 250 -1.11 2.66 19.68
N SER A 251 -1.41 2.95 20.95
CA SER A 251 -0.49 3.67 21.84
C SER A 251 0.40 2.77 22.69
N GLU A 252 0.08 1.47 22.76
CA GLU A 252 0.77 0.49 23.58
C GLU A 252 0.57 -0.94 23.03
N PRO A 253 1.45 -1.89 23.37
CA PRO A 253 1.29 -3.30 23.00
C PRO A 253 0.00 -3.90 23.56
N ASP A 254 -0.46 -4.98 22.94
CA ASP A 254 -1.64 -5.73 23.41
C ASP A 254 -1.40 -6.26 24.83
N GLN A 255 -2.32 -5.95 25.76
CA GLN A 255 -2.26 -6.50 27.12
C GLN A 255 -2.78 -7.96 27.19
N CYS A 256 -3.59 -8.36 26.21
CA CYS A 256 -4.19 -9.69 26.14
C CYS A 256 -3.76 -10.39 24.84
N PRO A 257 -3.59 -11.73 24.81
CA PRO A 257 -3.28 -12.48 23.58
C PRO A 257 -4.32 -12.30 22.46
N GLY A 258 -5.54 -11.94 22.83
CA GLY A 258 -6.62 -11.45 21.98
C GLY A 258 -7.66 -10.81 22.89
N PHE A 259 -8.63 -10.10 22.32
CA PHE A 259 -9.64 -9.42 23.13
C PHE A 259 -11.03 -10.08 23.07
N ILE A 260 -11.36 -10.71 21.95
CA ILE A 260 -12.71 -11.17 21.66
C ILE A 260 -12.85 -12.67 21.95
N LYS A 261 -13.77 -13.04 22.85
CA LYS A 261 -14.17 -14.43 23.10
C LYS A 261 -15.12 -14.92 22.01
N SER A 262 -16.14 -14.14 21.69
CA SER A 262 -17.08 -14.43 20.62
C SER A 262 -17.60 -13.15 19.98
N SER A 263 -17.96 -13.22 18.71
CA SER A 263 -18.62 -12.11 18.01
C SER A 263 -19.57 -12.65 16.94
N ALA A 264 -20.74 -12.02 16.81
CA ALA A 264 -21.75 -12.43 15.83
C ALA A 264 -22.66 -11.27 15.44
N TRP A 265 -23.03 -11.24 14.16
CA TRP A 265 -24.09 -10.37 13.70
C TRP A 265 -25.45 -10.86 14.17
N LYS A 266 -26.28 -9.93 14.62
CA LYS A 266 -27.71 -10.14 14.93
C LYS A 266 -28.54 -9.16 14.11
N THR A 267 -29.63 -9.66 13.56
CA THR A 267 -30.61 -8.84 12.84
C THR A 267 -31.84 -8.72 13.70
N GLU A 268 -32.08 -7.52 14.23
CA GLU A 268 -33.30 -7.19 14.96
C GLU A 268 -34.36 -6.68 14.00
N ARG A 269 -35.62 -7.11 14.19
CA ARG A 269 -36.76 -6.59 13.44
C ARG A 269 -37.52 -5.62 14.34
N LYS A 270 -37.59 -4.35 13.96
CA LYS A 270 -38.36 -3.33 14.69
C LYS A 270 -39.70 -3.06 14.00
N GLY A 271 -40.81 -3.34 14.69
CA GLY A 271 -42.18 -3.04 14.25
C GLY A 271 -42.93 -4.21 13.57
N ALA A 272 -44.24 -4.31 13.82
CA ALA A 272 -45.09 -5.40 13.30
C ALA A 272 -45.64 -5.16 11.88
N TYR A 273 -45.66 -3.91 11.40
CA TYR A 273 -46.31 -3.52 10.14
C TYR A 273 -45.34 -3.08 9.03
N PHE A 274 -44.15 -2.56 9.39
CA PHE A 274 -43.03 -2.30 8.48
C PHE A 274 -41.73 -2.61 9.23
N ALA A 275 -41.29 -3.88 9.18
CA ALA A 275 -40.13 -4.30 9.95
C ALA A 275 -38.85 -3.66 9.38
N THR A 276 -38.34 -2.61 10.03
CA THR A 276 -36.97 -2.16 9.77
C THR A 276 -36.03 -3.22 10.33
N GLN A 277 -35.21 -3.82 9.46
CA GLN A 277 -34.13 -4.70 9.89
C GLN A 277 -32.94 -3.86 10.32
N LEU A 278 -32.45 -4.10 11.53
CA LEU A 278 -31.27 -3.45 12.08
C LEU A 278 -30.24 -4.54 12.36
N ASP A 279 -29.13 -4.48 11.64
CA ASP A 279 -27.98 -5.35 11.89
C ASP A 279 -27.10 -4.73 12.97
N SER A 280 -26.75 -5.53 13.97
CA SER A 280 -25.81 -5.16 15.03
C SER A 280 -24.78 -6.27 15.22
N LEU A 281 -23.53 -5.87 15.48
CA LEU A 281 -22.45 -6.75 15.83
C LEU A 281 -22.40 -6.88 17.36
N GLN A 282 -22.68 -8.08 17.86
CA GLN A 282 -22.52 -8.41 19.27
C GLN A 282 -21.11 -8.95 19.51
N VAL A 283 -20.40 -8.39 20.49
CA VAL A 283 -19.02 -8.74 20.84
C VAL A 283 -18.96 -9.10 22.33
N GLU A 284 -18.58 -10.33 22.63
CA GLU A 284 -18.26 -10.79 23.97
C GLU A 284 -16.74 -10.74 24.19
N LEU A 285 -16.31 -9.98 25.19
CA LEU A 285 -14.90 -9.91 25.58
C LEU A 285 -14.48 -11.17 26.34
N ASN A 286 -13.23 -11.59 26.15
CA ASN A 286 -12.65 -12.65 26.98
C ASN A 286 -12.32 -12.13 28.40
N ASP A 287 -11.95 -13.05 29.30
CA ASP A 287 -11.75 -12.70 30.71
C ASP A 287 -10.62 -11.68 30.93
N CYS A 288 -9.55 -11.71 30.13
CA CYS A 288 -8.49 -10.70 30.17
C CYS A 288 -9.00 -9.32 29.71
N ALA A 289 -9.78 -9.29 28.62
CA ALA A 289 -10.23 -8.07 27.98
C ALA A 289 -11.30 -7.31 28.80
N LYS A 290 -11.99 -7.96 29.73
CA LYS A 290 -13.02 -7.34 30.57
C LYS A 290 -12.51 -6.15 31.38
N THR A 291 -11.22 -6.12 31.72
CA THR A 291 -10.61 -5.06 32.56
C THR A 291 -9.62 -4.17 31.82
N ILE A 292 -9.59 -4.20 30.48
CA ILE A 292 -8.61 -3.40 29.72
C ILE A 292 -8.81 -1.90 29.93
N PRO A 293 -7.71 -1.11 30.00
CA PRO A 293 -7.79 0.33 30.12
C PRO A 293 -8.27 0.99 28.81
N PRO A 294 -8.73 2.26 28.85
CA PRO A 294 -9.09 3.02 27.65
C PRO A 294 -7.97 3.13 26.60
N SER A 295 -6.71 3.03 27.00
CA SER A 295 -5.54 3.02 26.11
C SER A 295 -5.51 1.81 25.16
N GLN A 296 -6.17 0.70 25.50
CA GLN A 296 -6.33 -0.49 24.66
C GLN A 296 -7.54 -0.41 23.71
N LEU A 297 -8.25 0.71 23.65
CA LEU A 297 -9.43 0.88 22.79
C LEU A 297 -9.13 0.55 21.33
N ASN A 298 -8.03 1.08 20.80
CA ASN A 298 -7.67 0.86 19.39
C ASN A 298 -7.23 -0.59 19.16
N ASN A 299 -6.55 -1.22 20.11
CA ASN A 299 -6.14 -2.61 20.03
C ASN A 299 -7.35 -3.55 19.88
N LEU A 300 -8.35 -3.39 20.76
CA LEU A 300 -9.62 -4.13 20.67
C LEU A 300 -10.40 -3.77 19.39
N PHE A 301 -10.51 -2.48 19.05
CA PHE A 301 -11.23 -2.07 17.85
C PHE A 301 -10.61 -2.64 16.58
N ASN A 302 -9.28 -2.68 16.49
CA ASN A 302 -8.58 -3.26 15.35
C ASN A 302 -8.85 -4.75 15.21
N GLU A 303 -8.99 -5.49 16.33
CA GLU A 303 -9.41 -6.90 16.29
C GLU A 303 -10.83 -7.07 15.79
N ILE A 304 -11.75 -6.19 16.19
CA ILE A 304 -13.13 -6.18 15.68
C ILE A 304 -13.14 -5.89 14.17
N ALA A 305 -12.45 -4.82 13.75
CA ALA A 305 -12.41 -4.39 12.36
C ALA A 305 -11.74 -5.46 11.47
N ALA A 306 -10.64 -6.06 11.89
CA ALA A 306 -9.97 -7.09 11.12
C ALA A 306 -10.83 -8.36 10.94
N ARG A 307 -11.69 -8.68 11.91
CA ARG A 307 -12.62 -9.83 11.83
C ARG A 307 -13.84 -9.55 10.96
N HIS A 308 -14.36 -8.30 10.97
CA HIS A 308 -15.71 -8.02 10.49
C HIS A 308 -15.81 -6.94 9.41
N TYR A 309 -14.75 -6.18 9.09
CA TYR A 309 -14.80 -5.13 8.07
C TYR A 309 -15.20 -5.65 6.69
N ARG A 310 -14.99 -6.94 6.41
CA ARG A 310 -15.37 -7.56 5.12
C ARG A 310 -16.77 -8.17 5.13
N ASP A 311 -17.45 -8.16 6.28
CA ASP A 311 -18.80 -8.69 6.37
C ASP A 311 -19.77 -7.74 5.68
N GLU A 312 -20.68 -8.28 4.86
CA GLU A 312 -21.70 -7.49 4.16
C GLU A 312 -22.50 -6.58 5.11
N LYS A 313 -22.69 -7.03 6.35
CA LYS A 313 -23.41 -6.28 7.40
C LYS A 313 -22.60 -5.12 7.98
N TRP A 314 -21.27 -5.11 7.87
CA TRP A 314 -20.46 -3.95 8.28
C TRP A 314 -20.79 -2.74 7.41
N GLY A 315 -21.19 -2.92 6.15
CA GLY A 315 -21.88 -1.90 5.37
C GLY A 315 -21.46 -1.76 3.91
N ASP A 316 -21.46 -0.50 3.44
CA ASP A 316 -21.48 -0.09 2.02
C ASP A 316 -20.09 -0.10 1.33
N HIS A 317 -19.22 -1.06 1.65
CA HIS A 317 -17.98 -1.32 0.90
C HIS A 317 -18.20 -2.56 0.02
N PRO A 318 -17.63 -2.60 -1.19
CA PRO A 318 -17.65 -3.82 -1.98
C PRO A 318 -16.96 -4.94 -1.22
N VAL A 319 -17.61 -6.10 -1.12
CA VAL A 319 -16.95 -7.33 -0.69
C VAL A 319 -15.94 -7.68 -1.78
N LEU A 320 -14.70 -7.25 -1.60
CA LEU A 320 -13.63 -7.46 -2.57
C LEU A 320 -13.33 -8.95 -2.68
N THR A 321 -13.34 -9.45 -3.90
CA THR A 321 -12.89 -10.80 -4.25
C THR A 321 -11.39 -10.78 -4.58
N THR A 322 -10.82 -11.94 -4.89
CA THR A 322 -9.45 -12.01 -5.43
C THR A 322 -9.33 -11.52 -6.88
N ASP A 323 -10.45 -11.20 -7.55
CA ASP A 323 -10.48 -10.73 -8.94
C ASP A 323 -10.55 -9.20 -8.99
N ALA A 324 -9.45 -8.58 -9.44
CA ALA A 324 -9.32 -7.12 -9.53
C ALA A 324 -10.29 -6.47 -10.53
N THR A 325 -10.69 -7.17 -11.59
CA THR A 325 -11.63 -6.65 -12.60
C THR A 325 -13.06 -6.67 -12.07
N GLN A 326 -13.43 -7.71 -11.33
CA GLN A 326 -14.73 -7.76 -10.62
C GLN A 326 -14.81 -6.68 -9.55
N ASN A 327 -13.73 -6.47 -8.80
CA ASN A 327 -13.64 -5.44 -7.77
C ASN A 327 -13.81 -4.02 -8.33
N ALA A 328 -13.22 -3.71 -9.50
CA ALA A 328 -13.37 -2.41 -10.14
C ALA A 328 -14.83 -2.10 -10.52
N ALA A 329 -15.56 -3.09 -11.04
CA ALA A 329 -16.99 -2.96 -11.37
C ALA A 329 -17.87 -2.79 -10.11
N LEU A 330 -17.56 -3.53 -9.03
CA LEU A 330 -18.28 -3.43 -7.76
C LEU A 330 -18.12 -2.05 -7.09
N VAL A 331 -16.92 -1.46 -7.17
CA VAL A 331 -16.65 -0.11 -6.66
C VAL A 331 -17.40 0.96 -7.46
N GLN A 332 -17.47 0.85 -8.79
CA GLN A 332 -18.14 1.83 -9.65
C GLN A 332 -19.67 1.79 -9.52
N ALA A 333 -20.27 0.62 -9.30
CA ALA A 333 -21.71 0.43 -9.41
C ALA A 333 -22.56 1.14 -8.34
N LYS A 334 -21.98 1.62 -7.24
CA LYS A 334 -22.76 1.86 -6.01
C LYS A 334 -22.65 3.26 -5.37
N SER A 335 -22.02 4.25 -6.01
CA SER A 335 -22.04 5.68 -5.60
C SER A 335 -22.00 5.92 -4.07
N TYR A 336 -21.10 5.20 -3.40
CA TYR A 336 -21.21 4.99 -1.96
C TYR A 336 -20.72 6.18 -1.13
N PRO A 337 -21.41 6.52 -0.02
CA PRO A 337 -20.85 7.44 0.96
C PRO A 337 -19.58 6.84 1.58
N ARG A 338 -18.64 7.73 1.92
CA ARG A 338 -17.32 7.41 2.49
C ARG A 338 -17.43 6.36 3.63
N PRO A 339 -16.83 5.15 3.49
CA PRO A 339 -16.84 4.08 4.50
C PRO A 339 -16.29 4.48 5.88
N THR A 340 -15.59 5.61 5.90
CA THR A 340 -14.98 6.30 7.03
C THR A 340 -15.94 6.59 8.18
N HIS A 341 -17.22 6.84 7.87
CA HIS A 341 -18.26 7.11 8.86
C HIS A 341 -18.62 5.87 9.69
N ILE A 342 -18.58 4.68 9.09
CA ILE A 342 -18.92 3.42 9.77
C ILE A 342 -17.81 3.05 10.75
N VAL A 343 -16.55 3.08 10.29
CA VAL A 343 -15.38 2.77 11.14
C VAL A 343 -15.33 3.71 12.34
N SER A 344 -15.42 5.03 12.10
CA SER A 344 -15.40 6.02 13.18
C SER A 344 -16.62 5.93 14.12
N GLY A 345 -17.80 5.62 13.58
CA GLY A 345 -19.02 5.39 14.35
C GLY A 345 -18.93 4.19 15.28
N MET A 346 -18.60 3.01 14.75
CA MET A 346 -18.45 1.78 15.53
C MET A 346 -17.34 1.89 16.59
N ARG A 347 -16.24 2.57 16.26
CA ARG A 347 -15.17 2.85 17.24
C ARG A 347 -15.65 3.73 18.38
N ALA A 348 -16.45 4.76 18.10
CA ALA A 348 -17.00 5.65 19.12
C ALA A 348 -18.00 4.92 20.03
N GLN A 349 -18.88 4.09 19.46
CA GLN A 349 -19.81 3.25 20.23
C GLN A 349 -19.04 2.29 21.15
N LEU A 350 -17.95 1.69 20.67
CA LEU A 350 -17.08 0.84 21.49
C LEU A 350 -16.45 1.64 22.64
N ALA A 351 -15.86 2.79 22.33
CA ALA A 351 -15.21 3.66 23.32
C ALA A 351 -16.17 4.03 24.45
N CYS A 352 -17.40 4.39 24.09
CA CYS A 352 -18.44 4.74 25.02
C CYS A 352 -18.87 3.55 25.90
N GLN A 353 -19.12 2.38 25.33
CA GLN A 353 -19.51 1.19 26.12
C GLN A 353 -18.41 0.72 27.07
N LEU A 354 -17.13 0.87 26.69
CA LEU A 354 -15.99 0.56 27.56
C LEU A 354 -15.82 1.57 28.71
N ALA A 355 -16.37 2.78 28.57
CA ALA A 355 -16.33 3.85 29.58
C ALA A 355 -17.49 3.78 30.59
N LEU A 356 -18.47 2.89 30.41
CA LEU A 356 -19.57 2.71 31.36
C LEU A 356 -19.05 2.19 32.71
N PRO A 357 -19.61 2.65 33.86
CA PRO A 357 -19.20 2.18 35.19
C PRO A 357 -19.33 0.66 35.37
N ALA A 358 -20.35 0.07 34.76
CA ALA A 358 -20.52 -1.36 34.63
C ALA A 358 -20.53 -1.72 33.14
N ARG A 359 -19.46 -2.34 32.66
CA ARG A 359 -19.35 -2.78 31.26
C ARG A 359 -20.41 -3.85 30.97
N PRO A 360 -21.09 -3.77 29.82
CA PRO A 360 -22.09 -4.77 29.47
C PRO A 360 -21.40 -6.12 29.22
N ALA A 361 -22.12 -7.22 29.51
CA ALA A 361 -21.62 -8.57 29.22
C ALA A 361 -21.40 -8.79 27.70
N ILE A 362 -22.21 -8.11 26.88
CA ILE A 362 -22.12 -8.10 25.42
C ILE A 362 -22.07 -6.64 24.96
N ILE A 363 -21.05 -6.29 24.19
CA ILE A 363 -20.92 -4.99 23.53
C ILE A 363 -21.70 -5.06 22.21
N THR A 364 -22.58 -4.09 21.97
CA THR A 364 -23.40 -4.04 20.74
C THR A 364 -22.97 -2.87 19.88
N LEU A 365 -22.46 -3.14 18.68
CA LEU A 365 -22.02 -2.13 17.72
C LEU A 365 -22.94 -2.12 16.49
N GLU A 366 -23.37 -0.94 16.07
CA GLU A 366 -24.28 -0.76 14.94
C GLU A 366 -23.59 0.03 13.82
N PRO A 367 -23.42 -0.57 12.62
CA PRO A 367 -22.75 0.10 11.51
C PRO A 367 -23.61 1.18 10.84
N LYS A 368 -24.95 1.07 10.89
CA LYS A 368 -25.88 1.99 10.22
C LYS A 368 -27.29 1.95 10.83
N ARG A 369 -28.00 3.09 10.81
CA ARG A 369 -29.47 3.15 10.91
C ARG A 369 -30.04 3.94 9.72
N PRO A 370 -31.29 3.68 9.28
CA PRO A 370 -31.88 4.38 8.14
C PRO A 370 -31.95 5.91 8.27
N GLU A 371 -31.88 6.45 9.50
CA GLU A 371 -32.16 7.87 9.78
C GLU A 371 -31.02 8.60 10.54
N GLY A 372 -29.84 7.99 10.67
CA GLY A 372 -28.76 8.51 11.54
C GLY A 372 -27.71 9.36 10.84
N THR A 373 -27.33 10.49 11.43
CA THR A 373 -26.10 11.22 11.06
C THR A 373 -24.86 10.52 11.65
N THR A 374 -23.65 10.89 11.21
CA THR A 374 -22.38 10.44 11.83
C THR A 374 -22.37 10.66 13.33
N GLU A 375 -22.86 11.81 13.78
CA GLU A 375 -22.89 12.16 15.20
C GLU A 375 -23.90 11.29 15.95
N THR A 376 -25.02 10.95 15.30
CA THR A 376 -25.97 9.98 15.83
C THR A 376 -25.31 8.61 15.99
N LEU A 377 -24.58 8.12 14.99
CA LEU A 377 -23.89 6.82 15.03
C LEU A 377 -22.86 6.73 16.17
N LYS A 378 -22.11 7.80 16.44
CA LYS A 378 -21.13 7.82 17.53
C LYS A 378 -21.76 7.66 18.91
N ASN A 379 -22.98 8.16 19.07
CA ASN A 379 -23.72 8.17 20.34
C ASN A 379 -24.75 7.01 20.43
N MET A 380 -24.77 6.07 19.48
CA MET A 380 -25.66 4.91 19.55
C MET A 380 -25.22 3.95 20.65
N ASN A 381 -26.21 3.34 21.33
CA ASN A 381 -25.99 2.41 22.44
C ASN A 381 -25.24 3.03 23.63
N CYS A 382 -25.21 4.36 23.66
CA CYS A 382 -24.73 5.23 24.72
C CYS A 382 -25.92 5.98 25.29
N ASN A 383 -26.72 5.34 26.14
CA ASN A 383 -27.65 6.12 26.97
C ASN A 383 -26.82 6.79 28.07
N LEU A 384 -26.25 7.95 27.78
CA LEU A 384 -25.79 8.92 28.77
C LEU A 384 -26.98 9.72 29.28
#